data_AF-A0A6P0CIC4-F1
#
_entry.id   AF-A0A6P0CIC4-F1
#
_cell.length_a   1.000
_cell.length_b   1.000
_cell.length_c   1.000
_cell.angle_alpha   90.00
_cell.angle_beta   90.00
_cell.angle_gamma   90.00
#
_symmetry.space_group_name_H-M   'P 1'
#
loop_
_entity.id
_entity.type
_entity.pdbx_description
1 polymer ?
#
loop_
_entity_poly.entity_id
_entity_poly.type
_entity_poly.pdbx_seq_one_letter_code
_entity_poly.pdbx_strand_id
1 'polypeptide(L)' 'MMVPPDIEAFEERAAIAEFDGGLTRAEAEDVAARDQGFISAQYYWQWLADYVVNKGYPR' A
#
# COMPACT_ATOMS: atom_id res chain seq x y z
N MET A 1 -16.76 0.56 -9.48
CA MET A 1 -16.75 0.32 -8.03
C MET A 1 -15.31 0.49 -7.58
N MET A 2 -15.02 1.49 -6.75
CA MET A 2 -13.71 1.59 -6.12
C MET A 2 -13.66 0.48 -5.07
N VAL A 3 -12.59 -0.30 -5.02
CA VAL A 3 -12.36 -1.35 -4.01
C VAL A 3 -11.25 -0.82 -3.10
N PRO A 4 -11.36 -0.94 -1.77
CA PRO A 4 -10.26 -0.57 -0.89
C PRO A 4 -9.00 -1.38 -1.24
N PRO A 5 -7.80 -0.82 -1.03
CA PRO A 5 -6.57 -1.56 -1.21
C PRO A 5 -6.58 -2.82 -0.35
N ASP A 6 -5.94 -3.86 -0.88
CA ASP A 6 -5.79 -5.14 -0.20
C ASP A 6 -4.58 -5.06 0.74
N ILE A 7 -4.83 -4.95 2.04
CA ILE A 7 -3.77 -4.78 3.03
C ILE A 7 -2.90 -6.04 3.14
N GLU A 8 -3.49 -7.23 3.03
CA GLU A 8 -2.74 -8.49 3.12
C GLU A 8 -1.80 -8.64 1.93
N ALA A 9 -2.30 -8.36 0.71
CA ALA A 9 -1.47 -8.38 -0.49
C ALA A 9 -0.36 -7.30 -0.46
N PHE A 10 -0.64 -6.13 0.13
CA PHE A 10 0.38 -5.09 0.34
C PHE A 10 1.49 -5.59 1.26
N GLU A 11 1.12 -6.14 2.42
CA GLU A 11 2.07 -6.61 3.44
C GLU A 11 2.90 -7.78 2.93
N GLU A 12 2.28 -8.75 2.25
CA GLU A 12 2.99 -9.87 1.64
C GLU A 12 3.99 -9.38 0.59
N ARG A 13 3.57 -8.46 -0.31
CA ARG A 13 4.44 -7.94 -1.36
C ARG A 13 5.61 -7.13 -0.80
N ALA A 14 5.36 -6.32 0.23
CA ALA A 14 6.40 -5.57 0.93
C ALA A 14 7.38 -6.51 1.64
N ALA A 15 6.89 -7.54 2.33
CA ALA A 15 7.74 -8.52 2.99
C ALA A 15 8.65 -9.27 2.00
N ILE A 16 8.11 -9.73 0.86
CA ILE A 16 8.91 -10.36 -0.19
C ILE A 16 9.97 -9.39 -0.73
N ALA A 17 9.59 -8.14 -1.02
CA ALA A 17 10.52 -7.16 -1.57
C ALA A 17 11.63 -6.76 -0.57
N GLU A 18 11.34 -6.73 0.73
CA GLU A 18 12.34 -6.47 1.78
C GLU A 18 13.27 -7.67 1.99
N PHE A 19 12.73 -8.86 2.25
CA PHE A 19 13.53 -10.01 2.67
C PHE A 19 14.16 -10.78 1.51
N ASP A 20 13.43 -10.97 0.42
CA ASP A 20 13.91 -11.71 -0.75
C ASP A 20 14.52 -10.76 -1.79
N GLY A 21 13.99 -9.54 -1.90
CA GLY A 21 14.46 -8.51 -2.83
C GLY A 21 15.63 -7.66 -2.30
N GLY A 22 15.90 -7.70 -0.99
CA GLY A 22 16.97 -6.93 -0.36
C GLY A 22 16.74 -5.41 -0.36
N LEU A 23 15.50 -4.96 -0.59
CA LEU A 23 15.13 -3.55 -0.52
C LEU A 23 15.06 -3.10 0.94
N THR A 24 15.24 -1.81 1.17
CA THR A 24 14.83 -1.24 2.46
C THR A 24 13.31 -1.33 2.59
N ARG A 25 12.80 -1.42 3.82
CA ARG A 25 11.35 -1.41 4.09
C ARG A 25 10.60 -0.30 3.35
N ALA A 26 11.17 0.90 3.30
CA ALA A 26 10.56 2.04 2.61
C ALA A 26 10.43 1.81 1.09
N GLU A 27 11.46 1.26 0.45
CA GLU A 27 11.43 0.91 -0.98
C GLU A 27 10.49 -0.26 -1.25
N ALA A 28 10.45 -1.24 -0.36
CA ALA A 28 9.57 -2.41 -0.44
C ALA A 28 8.08 -2.03 -0.35
N GLU A 29 7.72 -1.17 0.61
CA GLU A 29 6.37 -0.60 0.71
C GLU A 29 6.01 0.21 -0.55
N ASP A 30 6.97 0.92 -1.15
CA ASP A 30 6.76 1.67 -2.39
C ASP A 30 6.47 0.75 -3.59
N VAL A 31 7.14 -0.41 -3.65
CA VAL A 31 6.85 -1.45 -4.65
C VAL A 31 5.46 -2.03 -4.44
N ALA A 32 5.10 -2.38 -3.20
CA ALA A 32 3.78 -2.92 -2.87
C ALA A 32 2.64 -1.94 -3.17
N ALA A 33 2.83 -0.65 -2.88
CA ALA A 33 1.86 0.39 -3.20
C ALA A 33 1.63 0.53 -4.71
N ARG A 34 2.72 0.51 -5.50
CA ARG A 34 2.66 0.60 -6.97
C ARG A 34 1.98 -0.60 -7.60
N ASP A 35 2.13 -1.78 -7.01
CA ASP A 35 1.45 -3.00 -7.46
C ASP A 35 -0.08 -2.88 -7.37
N GLN A 36 -0.58 -2.08 -6.42
CA GLN A 36 -2.01 -1.76 -6.27
C GLN A 36 -2.45 -0.49 -6.99
N GLY A 37 -1.56 0.11 -7.80
CA GLY A 37 -1.85 1.30 -8.60
C GLY A 37 -1.67 2.64 -7.90
N PHE A 38 -1.08 2.67 -6.70
CA PHE A 38 -0.70 3.93 -6.03
C PHE A 38 0.64 4.43 -6.55
N ILE A 39 0.87 5.74 -6.47
CA ILE A 39 2.13 6.34 -6.93
C ILE A 39 3.29 6.15 -5.93
N SER A 40 2.97 5.95 -4.65
CA SER A 40 3.92 5.62 -3.57
C SER A 40 3.20 5.04 -2.34
N ALA A 41 3.96 4.48 -1.41
CA ALA A 41 3.49 4.02 -0.10
C ALA A 41 2.84 5.15 0.70
N GLN A 42 3.35 6.37 0.60
CA GLN A 42 2.77 7.52 1.28
C GLN A 42 1.32 7.78 0.82
N TYR A 43 1.05 7.69 -0.49
CA TYR A 43 -0.31 7.86 -1.02
C TYR A 43 -1.23 6.71 -0.62
N TYR A 44 -0.70 5.49 -0.58
CA TYR A 44 -1.43 4.31 -0.08
C TYR A 44 -1.87 4.52 1.38
N TRP A 45 -0.96 4.90 2.27
CA TRP A 45 -1.26 5.12 3.68
C TRP A 45 -2.18 6.31 3.92
N GLN A 46 -2.02 7.40 3.16
CA GLN A 46 -2.93 8.54 3.23
C GLN A 46 -4.36 8.14 2.83
N TRP A 47 -4.50 7.41 1.71
CA TRP A 47 -5.80 6.91 1.26
C TRP A 47 -6.46 6.01 2.31
N LEU A 48 -5.70 5.10 2.92
CA LEU A 48 -6.21 4.22 3.99
C LEU A 48 -6.64 5.00 5.23
N ALA A 49 -5.84 5.98 5.65
CA ALA A 49 -6.20 6.85 6.77
C ALA A 49 -7.53 7.56 6.52
N ASP A 50 -7.69 8.14 5.32
CA ASP A 50 -8.93 8.82 4.92
C ASP A 50 -10.12 7.86 4.85
N TYR A 51 -9.92 6.64 4.34
CA TYR A 51 -10.94 5.60 4.29
C TYR A 51 -11.41 5.18 5.69
N VAL A 52 -10.48 4.91 6.61
CA VAL A 52 -10.78 4.47 7.98
C VAL A 52 -11.47 5.58 8.78
N VAL A 53 -11.01 6.83 8.67
CA VAL A 53 -11.58 7.98 9.38
C VAL A 53 -12.99 8.28 8.88
N ASN A 54 -13.21 8.29 7.57
CA ASN A 54 -14.51 8.65 6.98
C ASN A 54 -15.47 7.47 6.85
N LYS A 55 -15.00 6.24 7.08
CA LYS A 55 -15.72 4.98 6.81
C LYS A 55 -16.33 4.95 5.40
N GLY A 56 -15.60 5.49 4.43
CA GLY A 56 -16.06 5.69 3.06
C GLY A 56 -14.91 6.05 2.12
N TYR A 57 -15.12 5.86 0.82
CA TYR A 57 -14.08 6.11 -0.18
C TYR A 57 -13.63 7.58 -0.16
N PRO A 58 -12.31 7.85 -0.12
CA PRO A 58 -11.77 9.19 -0.33
C PRO A 58 -12.28 9.78 -1.65
N ARG A 59 -12.60 11.08 -1.65
CA ARG A 59 -13.09 11.82 -2.83
C ARG A 59 -11.98 12.54 -3.55
#